data_AF-A0A6L8ISL0-F1
#
_entry.id   AF-A0A6L8ISL0-F1
#
_cell.length_a   1.000
_cell.length_b   1.000
_cell.length_c   1.000
_cell.angle_alpha   90.00
_cell.angle_beta   90.00
_cell.angle_gamma   90.00
#
_symmetry.space_group_name_H-M   'P 1'
#
loop_
_entity.id
_entity.type
_entity.pdbx_description
1 polymer ?
#
loop_
_entity_poly.entity_id
_entity_poly.type
_entity_poly.pdbx_seq_one_letter_code
_entity_poly.pdbx_strand_id
1 'polypeptide(L)'
;MSRATFTAGVVLAVLAAVAGAAASAVLGQSPTAYRLVVALLAGGYVLYLLWTSDAKVGRVVAGVLFCTGSALAWLAEVPLGLFLFAHLGAIWLVRSCYFATSVPSALLDLGLIVLGAAGAAWAIERTQSPGLAIWTFFLVQSVFVFIPTVARDRRTASEDAYQSARRAALAAVRKMGAA
;
A
#
# COMPACT_ATOMS: atom_id res chain seq x y z
N MET A 1 0.99 -1.33 -16.66
CA MET A 1 -0.16 -0.41 -16.52
C MET A 1 -1.28 -1.17 -15.83
N SER A 2 -1.43 -0.98 -14.52
CA SER A 2 -2.67 -1.27 -13.79
C SER A 2 -2.66 -0.37 -12.56
N ARG A 3 -3.64 0.53 -12.45
CA ARG A 3 -3.85 1.29 -11.22
C ARG A 3 -4.39 0.31 -10.18
N ALA A 4 -3.98 0.44 -8.92
CA ALA A 4 -4.58 -0.35 -7.85
C ALA A 4 -6.10 -0.11 -7.83
N THR A 5 -6.88 -1.18 -7.95
CA THR A 5 -8.35 -1.15 -7.90
C THR A 5 -8.85 -1.82 -6.63
N PHE A 6 -10.00 -1.38 -6.13
CA PHE A 6 -10.67 -2.00 -4.97
C PHE A 6 -10.85 -3.51 -5.15
N THR A 7 -11.33 -3.96 -6.32
CA THR A 7 -11.56 -5.38 -6.63
C THR A 7 -10.27 -6.21 -6.57
N ALA A 8 -9.17 -5.70 -7.15
CA ALA A 8 -7.86 -6.34 -7.02
C ALA A 8 -7.40 -6.43 -5.56
N GLY A 9 -7.68 -5.41 -4.74
CA GLY A 9 -7.42 -5.43 -3.29
C GLY A 9 -8.24 -6.50 -2.56
N VAL A 10 -9.52 -6.66 -2.89
CA VAL A 10 -10.38 -7.72 -2.33
C VAL A 10 -9.89 -9.12 -2.73
N VAL A 11 -9.54 -9.33 -4.00
CA VAL A 11 -8.98 -10.61 -4.46
C VAL A 11 -7.68 -10.91 -3.73
N LEU A 12 -6.80 -9.92 -3.57
CA LEU A 12 -5.57 -10.06 -2.81
C LEU A 12 -5.84 -10.39 -1.34
N ALA A 13 -6.89 -9.80 -0.74
CA ALA A 13 -7.31 -10.14 0.62
C ALA A 13 -7.75 -11.60 0.74
N VAL A 14 -8.51 -12.12 -0.25
CA VAL A 14 -8.94 -13.54 -0.25
C VAL A 14 -7.71 -14.44 -0.33
N LEU A 15 -6.82 -14.17 -1.29
CA LEU A 15 -5.60 -14.96 -1.50
C LEU A 15 -4.70 -14.93 -0.27
N ALA A 16 -4.52 -13.76 0.33
CA ALA A 16 -3.74 -13.59 1.56
C ALA A 16 -4.36 -14.36 2.73
N ALA A 17 -5.68 -14.31 2.89
CA ALA A 17 -6.38 -15.03 3.96
C ALA A 17 -6.25 -16.55 3.80
N VAL A 18 -6.45 -17.07 2.59
CA VAL A 18 -6.29 -18.50 2.28
C VAL A 18 -4.84 -18.95 2.47
N ALA A 19 -3.88 -18.20 1.92
CA ALA A 19 -2.46 -18.52 2.05
C ALA A 19 -2.00 -18.47 3.50
N GLY A 20 -2.44 -17.45 4.25
CA GLY A 20 -2.14 -17.31 5.67
C GLY A 20 -2.72 -18.43 6.51
N ALA A 21 -3.99 -18.80 6.28
CA ALA A 21 -4.62 -19.92 6.97
C ALA A 21 -3.90 -21.25 6.68
N ALA A 22 -3.57 -21.51 5.41
CA ALA A 22 -2.83 -22.70 5.00
C ALA A 22 -1.42 -22.74 5.62
N ALA A 23 -0.71 -21.61 5.61
CA ALA A 23 0.62 -21.51 6.20
C ALA A 23 0.57 -21.74 7.72
N SER A 24 -0.39 -21.17 8.44
CA SER A 24 -0.59 -21.43 9.87
C SER A 24 -0.94 -22.89 10.16
N ALA A 25 -1.70 -23.56 9.29
CA ALA A 25 -2.02 -24.96 9.44
C ALA A 25 -0.81 -25.88 9.25
N VAL A 26 0.06 -25.58 8.28
CA VAL A 26 1.24 -26.40 7.95
C VAL A 26 2.42 -26.13 8.89
N LEU A 27 2.69 -24.86 9.20
CA LEU A 27 3.85 -24.42 10.00
C LEU A 27 3.58 -24.49 11.52
N GLY A 28 2.32 -24.68 11.91
CA GLY A 28 1.88 -24.69 13.29
C GLY A 28 1.91 -23.30 13.95
N GLN A 29 1.82 -23.30 15.28
CA GLN A 29 1.59 -22.12 16.11
C GLN A 29 2.88 -21.53 16.70
N SER A 30 4.03 -21.73 16.06
CA SER A 30 5.32 -21.26 16.59
C SER A 30 5.54 -19.76 16.33
N PRO A 31 6.27 -19.03 17.19
CA PRO A 31 6.62 -17.63 16.95
C PRO A 31 7.36 -17.42 15.61
N THR A 32 8.21 -18.37 15.23
CA THR A 32 8.94 -18.35 13.96
C THR A 32 8.01 -18.51 12.77
N ALA A 33 6.99 -19.37 12.86
CA ALA A 33 5.96 -19.49 11.84
C ALA A 33 5.21 -18.18 11.65
N TYR A 34 4.83 -17.51 12.73
CA TYR A 34 4.18 -16.20 12.66
C TYR A 34 5.06 -15.12 12.03
N ARG A 35 6.35 -15.08 12.37
CA ARG A 35 7.31 -14.18 11.71
C ARG A 35 7.39 -14.44 10.21
N LEU A 36 7.45 -15.71 9.79
CA LEU A 36 7.46 -16.09 8.36
C LEU A 36 6.19 -15.61 7.65
N VAL A 37 5.01 -15.89 8.23
CA VAL A 37 3.72 -15.50 7.65
C VAL A 37 3.63 -13.97 7.51
N VAL A 38 4.03 -13.21 8.53
CA VAL A 38 4.05 -11.74 8.47
C VAL A 38 5.00 -11.24 7.39
N ALA A 39 6.23 -11.77 7.32
CA ALA A 39 7.22 -11.37 6.33
C ALA A 39 6.76 -11.66 4.90
N LEU A 40 6.17 -12.84 4.65
CA LEU A 40 5.68 -13.25 3.34
C LEU A 40 4.46 -12.43 2.91
N LEU A 41 3.50 -12.20 3.82
CA LEU A 41 2.31 -11.40 3.52
C LEU A 41 2.67 -9.93 3.27
N ALA A 42 3.51 -9.34 4.13
CA ALA A 42 3.95 -7.97 3.97
C ALA A 42 4.81 -7.82 2.70
N GLY A 43 5.72 -8.75 2.43
CA GLY A 43 6.54 -8.76 1.22
C GLY A 43 5.69 -8.90 -0.04
N GLY A 44 4.76 -9.86 -0.07
CA GLY A 44 3.81 -10.02 -1.17
C GLY A 44 2.96 -8.78 -1.41
N TYR A 45 2.51 -8.12 -0.34
CA TYR A 45 1.76 -6.87 -0.45
C TYR A 45 2.61 -5.71 -0.96
N VAL A 46 3.85 -5.56 -0.49
CA VAL A 46 4.79 -4.54 -0.99
C VAL A 46 5.11 -4.77 -2.47
N LEU A 47 5.34 -6.01 -2.88
CA LEU A 47 5.54 -6.35 -4.29
C LEU A 47 4.32 -5.99 -5.14
N TYR A 48 3.11 -6.29 -4.65
CA TYR A 48 1.87 -5.87 -5.30
C TYR A 48 1.78 -4.33 -5.45
N LEU A 49 2.10 -3.57 -4.41
CA LEU A 49 2.12 -2.10 -4.45
C LEU A 49 3.17 -1.56 -5.43
N LEU A 50 4.38 -2.14 -5.45
CA LEU A 50 5.44 -1.73 -6.36
C LEU A 50 5.13 -2.07 -7.82
N TRP A 51 4.45 -3.19 -8.07
CA TRP A 51 4.01 -3.55 -9.41
C TRP A 51 2.92 -2.59 -9.91
N THR A 52 1.92 -2.31 -9.07
CA THR A 52 0.78 -1.44 -9.41
C THR A 52 1.12 0.06 -9.44
N SER A 53 2.26 0.47 -8.88
CA SER A 53 2.72 1.86 -8.95
C SER A 53 3.02 2.29 -10.40
N ASP A 54 2.80 3.56 -10.73
CA ASP A 54 3.21 4.19 -12.00
C ASP A 54 4.66 4.73 -11.95
N ALA A 55 5.25 4.90 -10.76
CA ALA A 55 6.57 5.52 -10.59
C ALA A 55 7.69 4.55 -10.99
N LYS A 56 8.47 4.83 -12.03
CA LYS A 56 9.50 3.88 -12.53
C LYS A 56 10.79 3.88 -11.70
N VAL A 57 11.08 4.98 -11.02
CA VAL A 57 12.32 5.18 -10.24
C VAL A 57 12.06 4.82 -8.78
N GLY A 58 13.00 4.10 -8.16
CA GLY A 58 12.99 3.80 -6.72
C GLY A 58 12.36 2.46 -6.31
N ARG A 59 11.67 1.73 -7.20
CA ARG A 59 10.99 0.46 -6.84
C ARG A 59 11.94 -0.59 -6.30
N VAL A 60 13.05 -0.79 -7.02
CA VAL A 60 14.08 -1.76 -6.64
C VAL A 60 14.67 -1.37 -5.29
N VAL A 61 14.94 -0.09 -5.08
CA VAL A 61 15.47 0.42 -3.80
C VAL A 61 14.48 0.18 -2.66
N ALA A 62 13.19 0.45 -2.86
CA ALA A 62 12.17 0.19 -1.86
C ALA A 62 12.02 -1.31 -1.55
N GLY A 63 12.05 -2.16 -2.57
CA GLY A 63 12.03 -3.62 -2.40
C GLY A 63 13.27 -4.14 -1.66
N VAL A 64 14.47 -3.67 -2.02
CA VAL A 64 15.72 -4.02 -1.35
C VAL A 64 15.70 -3.55 0.11
N LEU A 65 15.33 -2.28 0.37
CA LEU A 65 15.22 -1.75 1.73
C LEU A 65 14.24 -2.56 2.58
N PHE A 66 13.10 -2.94 2.01
CA PHE A 66 12.13 -3.80 2.69
C PHE A 66 12.76 -5.17 3.02
N CYS A 67 13.34 -5.86 2.04
CA CYS A 67 13.96 -7.17 2.24
C CYS A 67 15.11 -7.13 3.26
N THR A 68 16.00 -6.13 3.14
CA THR A 68 17.10 -5.94 4.08
C THR A 68 16.58 -5.60 5.48
N GLY A 69 15.58 -4.73 5.60
CA GLY A 69 14.94 -4.41 6.88
C GLY A 69 14.30 -5.62 7.55
N SER A 70 13.55 -6.42 6.78
CA SER A 70 12.96 -7.67 7.26
C SER A 70 14.02 -8.68 7.69
N ALA A 71 15.10 -8.84 6.92
CA ALA A 71 16.20 -9.74 7.25
C ALA A 71 16.94 -9.29 8.52
N LEU A 72 17.23 -8.00 8.67
CA LEU A 72 17.86 -7.46 9.87
C LEU A 72 16.96 -7.61 11.10
N ALA A 73 15.67 -7.32 10.98
CA ALA A 73 14.70 -7.52 12.07
C ALA A 73 14.58 -9.00 12.46
N TRP A 74 14.73 -9.91 11.50
CA TRP A 74 14.77 -11.34 11.74
C TRP A 74 16.02 -11.75 12.52
N LEU A 75 17.20 -11.33 12.06
CA LEU A 75 18.49 -11.66 12.66
C LEU A 75 18.66 -11.06 14.05
N ALA A 76 18.09 -9.88 14.29
CA ALA A 76 18.06 -9.24 15.61
C ALA A 76 17.00 -9.83 16.55
N GLU A 77 16.29 -10.89 16.14
CA GLU A 77 15.25 -11.58 16.91
C GLU A 77 14.19 -10.65 17.50
N VAL A 78 13.84 -9.58 16.78
CA VAL A 78 12.93 -8.54 17.24
C VAL A 78 11.61 -9.12 17.76
N PRO A 79 11.11 -8.72 18.94
CA PRO A 79 9.83 -9.20 19.48
C PRO A 79 8.70 -9.14 18.45
N LEU A 80 7.83 -10.15 18.41
CA LEU A 80 6.83 -10.31 17.34
C LEU A 80 5.97 -9.05 17.11
N GLY A 81 5.56 -8.39 18.20
CA GLY A 81 4.81 -7.13 18.11
C GLY A 81 5.58 -6.03 17.38
N LEU A 82 6.84 -5.81 17.75
CA LEU A 82 7.69 -4.80 17.11
C LEU A 82 8.03 -5.18 15.66
N PHE A 83 8.21 -6.48 15.39
CA PHE A 83 8.39 -7.00 14.04
C PHE A 83 7.17 -6.69 13.17
N LEU A 84 5.96 -6.91 13.69
CA LEU A 84 4.71 -6.60 13.00
C LEU A 84 4.56 -5.09 12.75
N PHE A 85 4.80 -4.25 13.77
CA PHE A 85 4.75 -2.79 13.61
C PHE A 85 5.78 -2.27 12.61
N ALA A 86 6.98 -2.84 12.56
CA ALA A 86 8.00 -2.48 11.56
C ALA A 86 7.50 -2.77 10.13
N HIS A 87 6.87 -3.92 9.90
CA HIS A 87 6.31 -4.26 8.59
C HIS A 87 5.11 -3.39 8.22
N LEU A 88 4.22 -3.07 9.18
CA LEU A 88 3.11 -2.14 8.96
C LEU A 88 3.62 -0.73 8.64
N GLY A 89 4.65 -0.25 9.35
CA GLY A 89 5.31 1.02 9.09
C GLY A 89 5.99 1.05 7.71
N ALA A 90 6.61 -0.06 7.30
CA ALA A 90 7.19 -0.17 5.96
C ALA A 90 6.11 -0.11 4.86
N ILE A 91 4.98 -0.81 5.05
CA ILE A 91 3.83 -0.74 4.14
C ILE A 91 3.31 0.70 4.04
N TRP A 92 3.12 1.36 5.19
CA TRP A 92 2.69 2.75 5.27
C TRP A 92 3.65 3.68 4.53
N LEU A 93 4.96 3.50 4.72
CA LEU A 93 5.98 4.34 4.10
C LEU A 93 6.02 4.15 2.59
N VAL A 94 5.96 2.90 2.11
CA VAL A 94 5.82 2.61 0.67
C VAL A 94 4.56 3.27 0.13
N ARG A 95 3.41 3.12 0.80
CA ARG A 95 2.16 3.71 0.31
C ARG A 95 2.21 5.24 0.32
N SER A 96 2.83 5.84 1.32
CA SER A 96 3.05 7.28 1.43
C SER A 96 3.98 7.81 0.34
N CYS A 97 5.09 7.13 0.05
CA CYS A 97 6.05 7.56 -0.97
C CYS A 97 5.51 7.40 -2.40
N TYR A 98 4.72 6.36 -2.67
CA TYR A 98 4.29 6.03 -4.03
C TYR A 98 2.88 6.51 -4.39
N PHE A 99 2.01 6.70 -3.40
CA PHE A 99 0.58 7.00 -3.63
C PHE A 99 0.08 8.23 -2.88
N ALA A 100 0.68 8.63 -1.76
CA ALA A 100 0.28 9.85 -1.08
C ALA A 100 0.82 11.09 -1.80
N THR A 101 -0.06 12.09 -1.96
CA THR A 101 0.29 13.35 -2.61
C THR A 101 0.34 14.53 -1.63
N SER A 102 -0.05 14.31 -0.38
CA SER A 102 -0.12 15.30 0.69
C SER A 102 -0.01 14.65 2.06
N VAL A 103 0.44 15.41 3.07
CA VAL A 103 0.55 14.95 4.47
C VAL A 103 -0.80 14.46 5.03
N PRO A 104 -1.95 15.13 4.80
CA PRO A 104 -3.24 14.63 5.27
C PRO A 104 -3.63 13.28 4.64
N SER A 105 -3.30 13.05 3.37
CA SER A 105 -3.55 11.77 2.70
C SER A 105 -2.70 10.64 3.33
N ALA A 106 -1.45 10.92 3.69
CA ALA A 106 -0.60 9.96 4.41
C ALA A 106 -1.10 9.67 5.83
N LEU A 107 -1.70 10.66 6.51
CA LEU A 107 -2.30 10.47 7.85
C LEU A 107 -3.58 9.63 7.81
N LEU A 108 -4.46 9.85 6.82
CA LEU A 108 -5.63 9.01 6.61
C LEU A 108 -5.21 7.55 6.33
N ASP A 109 -4.15 7.38 5.55
CA ASP A 109 -3.60 6.07 5.27
C ASP A 109 -3.03 5.37 6.52
N LEU A 110 -2.35 6.12 7.39
CA LEU A 110 -1.93 5.61 8.70
C LEU A 110 -3.14 5.18 9.54
N GLY A 111 -4.19 5.98 9.56
CA GLY A 111 -5.46 5.65 10.22
C GLY A 111 -6.08 4.36 9.69
N LEU A 112 -6.00 4.13 8.38
CA LEU A 112 -6.50 2.90 7.75
C LEU A 112 -5.67 1.66 8.14
N ILE A 113 -4.35 1.80 8.26
CA ILE A 113 -3.47 0.73 8.73
C ILE A 113 -3.76 0.40 10.20
N VAL A 114 -3.91 1.41 11.06
CA VAL A 114 -4.25 1.23 12.47
C VAL A 114 -5.63 0.58 12.62
N LEU A 115 -6.63 1.04 11.87
CA LEU A 115 -7.98 0.47 11.89
C LEU A 115 -7.98 -0.99 11.43
N GLY A 116 -7.25 -1.31 10.36
CA GLY A 116 -7.11 -2.68 9.87
C GLY A 116 -6.43 -3.57 10.90
N ALA A 117 -5.35 -3.09 11.54
CA ALA A 117 -4.63 -3.83 12.57
C ALA A 117 -5.50 -4.09 13.81
N ALA A 118 -6.27 -3.08 14.25
CA ALA A 118 -7.22 -3.22 15.35
C ALA A 118 -8.33 -4.23 15.02
N GLY A 119 -8.88 -4.18 13.81
CA GLY A 119 -9.88 -5.15 13.34
C GLY A 119 -9.33 -6.58 13.29
N ALA A 120 -8.09 -6.75 12.84
CA ALA A 120 -7.42 -8.04 12.82
C ALA A 120 -7.14 -8.58 14.23
N ALA A 121 -6.68 -7.71 15.15
CA ALA A 121 -6.49 -8.05 16.55
C ALA A 121 -7.81 -8.50 17.21
N TRP A 122 -8.88 -7.74 16.98
CA TRP A 122 -10.21 -8.11 17.46
C TRP A 122 -10.69 -9.45 16.90
N ALA A 123 -10.49 -9.68 15.59
CA ALA A 123 -10.88 -10.93 14.94
C ALA A 123 -10.10 -12.13 15.48
N ILE A 124 -8.78 -12.02 15.65
CA ILE A 124 -7.97 -13.14 16.17
C ILE A 124 -8.33 -13.45 17.63
N GLU A 125 -8.55 -12.44 18.47
CA GLU A 125 -8.93 -12.63 19.86
C GLU A 125 -10.27 -13.38 19.99
N ARG A 126 -11.26 -13.01 19.16
CA ARG A 126 -12.62 -13.59 19.25
C ARG A 126 -12.78 -14.94 18.56
N THR A 127 -12.08 -15.16 17.46
CA THR A 127 -12.32 -16.34 16.60
C THR A 127 -11.18 -17.34 16.63
N GLN A 128 -10.01 -16.95 17.16
CA GLN A 128 -8.77 -17.74 17.13
C GLN A 128 -8.38 -18.17 15.70
N SER A 129 -8.91 -17.48 14.67
CA SER A 129 -8.68 -17.80 13.26
C SER A 129 -7.72 -16.78 12.62
N PRO A 130 -6.47 -17.19 12.28
CA PRO A 130 -5.52 -16.31 11.62
C PRO A 130 -5.99 -15.89 10.23
N GLY A 131 -6.67 -16.77 9.50
CA GLY A 131 -7.24 -16.45 8.19
C GLY A 131 -8.26 -15.31 8.26
N LEU A 132 -9.12 -15.29 9.29
CA LEU A 132 -10.12 -14.23 9.46
C LEU A 132 -9.46 -12.90 9.85
N ALA A 133 -8.43 -12.94 10.69
CA ALA A 133 -7.66 -11.74 11.04
C ALA A 133 -6.97 -11.13 9.82
N ILE A 134 -6.33 -11.97 8.99
CA ILE A 134 -5.68 -11.56 7.74
C ILE A 134 -6.71 -11.00 6.76
N TRP A 135 -7.83 -11.70 6.55
CA TRP A 135 -8.94 -11.23 5.74
C TRP A 135 -9.41 -9.84 6.17
N THR A 136 -9.66 -9.67 7.47
CA THR A 136 -10.15 -8.41 8.03
C THR A 136 -9.14 -7.27 7.81
N PHE A 137 -7.86 -7.53 8.06
CA PHE A 137 -6.80 -6.57 7.81
C PHE A 137 -6.78 -6.12 6.34
N PHE A 138 -6.63 -7.07 5.41
CA PHE A 138 -6.47 -6.75 3.99
C PHE A 138 -7.73 -6.21 3.34
N LEU A 139 -8.91 -6.60 3.83
CA LEU A 139 -10.18 -6.02 3.38
C LEU A 139 -10.25 -4.53 3.74
N VAL A 140 -9.90 -4.15 4.96
CA VAL A 140 -9.78 -2.73 5.35
C VAL A 140 -8.70 -2.04 4.51
N GLN A 141 -7.56 -2.70 4.28
CA GLN A 141 -6.52 -2.13 3.43
C GLN A 141 -6.99 -1.88 1.99
N SER A 142 -7.94 -2.65 1.44
CA SER A 142 -8.44 -2.44 0.07
C SER A 142 -9.14 -1.08 -0.13
N VAL A 143 -9.61 -0.46 0.96
CA VAL A 143 -10.28 0.86 0.95
C VAL A 143 -9.28 1.99 0.65
N PHE A 144 -7.97 1.75 0.73
CA PHE A 144 -6.94 2.77 0.47
C PHE A 144 -7.07 3.45 -0.90
N VAL A 145 -7.66 2.75 -1.88
CA VAL A 145 -7.89 3.25 -3.25
C VAL A 145 -8.81 4.48 -3.26
N PHE A 146 -9.66 4.64 -2.24
CA PHE A 146 -10.59 5.77 -2.12
C PHE A 146 -9.97 7.00 -1.45
N ILE A 147 -8.72 6.94 -0.95
CA ILE A 147 -8.08 8.09 -0.31
C ILE A 147 -7.84 9.17 -1.38
N PRO A 148 -8.44 10.37 -1.24
CA PRO A 148 -8.39 11.39 -2.26
C PRO A 148 -6.97 11.94 -2.43
N THR A 149 -6.43 11.85 -3.65
CA THR A 149 -5.12 12.42 -3.99
C THR A 149 -5.23 13.90 -4.34
N VAL A 150 -5.31 14.74 -3.31
CA VAL A 150 -5.53 16.20 -3.42
C VAL A 150 -4.54 16.90 -4.37
N ALA A 151 -3.28 16.45 -4.47
CA ALA A 151 -2.32 17.12 -5.35
C ALA A 151 -2.42 16.68 -6.82
N ARG A 152 -3.02 15.51 -7.10
CA ARG A 152 -3.27 15.07 -8.49
C ARG A 152 -4.30 15.99 -9.15
N ASP A 153 -5.37 16.33 -8.43
CA ASP A 153 -6.43 17.22 -8.92
C ASP A 153 -5.92 18.65 -9.17
N ARG A 154 -5.02 19.15 -8.32
CA ARG A 154 -4.39 20.46 -8.55
C ARG A 154 -3.47 20.46 -9.76
N ARG A 155 -2.70 19.39 -9.98
CA ARG A 155 -1.79 19.29 -11.12
C ARG A 155 -2.55 19.16 -12.44
N THR A 156 -3.62 18.37 -12.49
CA THR A 156 -4.49 18.28 -13.67
C THR A 156 -5.17 19.62 -13.95
N ALA A 157 -5.70 20.29 -12.93
CA ALA A 157 -6.30 21.62 -13.09
C ALA A 157 -5.28 22.67 -13.60
N SER A 158 -4.04 22.63 -13.11
CA SER A 158 -2.97 23.52 -13.57
C SER A 158 -2.51 23.20 -15.00
N GLU A 159 -2.43 21.92 -15.37
CA GLU A 159 -2.08 21.49 -16.72
C GLU A 159 -3.18 21.93 -17.70
N ASP A 160 -4.46 21.75 -17.35
CA ASP A 160 -5.59 22.19 -18.17
C ASP A 160 -5.63 23.72 -18.33
N ALA A 161 -5.30 24.47 -17.27
CA ALA A 161 -5.15 25.93 -17.32
C ALA A 161 -3.98 26.36 -18.22
N TYR A 162 -2.84 25.68 -18.15
CA TYR A 162 -1.71 25.94 -19.03
C TYR A 162 -2.03 25.63 -20.50
N GLN A 163 -2.65 24.47 -20.77
CA GLN A 163 -3.04 24.06 -22.13
C GLN A 163 -4.15 24.96 -22.71
N SER A 164 -5.05 25.50 -21.89
CA SER A 164 -6.04 26.49 -22.33
C SER A 164 -5.38 27.83 -22.69
N ALA A 165 -4.48 28.34 -21.84
CA ALA A 165 -3.71 29.56 -22.12
C ALA A 165 -2.84 29.42 -23.39
N ARG A 166 -2.17 28.28 -23.56
CA ARG A 166 -1.37 27.98 -24.75
C ARG A 166 -2.22 27.96 -26.03
N ARG A 167 -3.41 27.35 -25.98
CA ARG A 167 -4.35 27.35 -27.12
C ARG A 167 -4.83 28.76 -27.46
N ALA A 168 -5.13 29.59 -26.47
CA ALA A 168 -5.51 30.98 -26.67
C ALA A 168 -4.38 31.81 -27.30
N ALA A 169 -3.15 31.65 -26.82
CA ALA A 169 -1.98 32.32 -27.37
C ALA A 169 -1.72 31.91 -28.84
N LEU A 170 -1.77 30.62 -29.15
CA LEU A 170 -1.61 30.13 -30.53
C LEU A 170 -2.71 30.64 -31.47
N ALA A 171 -3.95 30.76 -30.98
CA ALA A 171 -5.04 31.34 -31.76
C ALA A 171 -4.83 32.83 -32.05
N ALA A 172 -4.31 33.60 -31.09
CA ALA A 172 -3.98 35.01 -31.28
C ALA A 172 -2.84 35.20 -32.30
N VAL A 173 -1.78 34.40 -32.22
CA VAL A 173 -0.67 34.43 -33.19
C VAL A 173 -1.14 34.10 -34.60
N ARG A 174 -2.02 33.11 -34.77
CA ARG A 174 -2.62 32.79 -36.08
C ARG A 174 -3.45 33.94 -36.66
N LYS A 175 -4.19 34.68 -35.82
CA LYS A 175 -4.95 35.85 -36.27
C LYS A 175 -4.04 36.99 -36.74
N MET A 176 -2.90 37.20 -36.06
CA MET A 176 -1.95 38.25 -36.43
C MET A 176 -1.12 37.92 -37.67
N GLY A 177 -0.85 36.64 -37.95
CA GLY A 177 -0.14 36.22 -39.16
C GLY A 177 -1.01 36.04 -40.41
N ALA A 178 -2.33 36.17 -40.28
CA ALA A 178 -3.30 36.10 -41.39
C ALA A 178 -3.88 37.47 -41.78
N ALA A 179 -3.42 38.54 -41.12
CA ALA A 179 -3.65 39.95 -41.45
C ALA A 179 -2.39 40.51 -42.13
#